data_AF-A0A662N0E0-F1
#
_entry.id   AF-A0A662N0E0-F1
#
_cell.length_a   1.000
_cell.length_b   1.000
_cell.length_c   1.000
_cell.angle_alpha   90.00
_cell.angle_beta   90.00
_cell.angle_gamma   90.00
#
_symmetry.space_group_name_H-M   'P 1'
#
loop_
_entity.id
_entity.type
_entity.pdbx_description
1 polymer ?
#
loop_
_entity_poly.entity_id
_entity_poly.type
_entity_poly.pdbx_seq_one_letter_code
_entity_poly.pdbx_strand_id
1 'polypeptide(L)' 'MAEKSFMEKLKNFITESKRVLLVTKKPSTKEFSMAAKITGLGMILIGAIGMIIRIIGTLVSGGS' A
#
# COMPACT_ATOMS: atom_id res chain seq x y z
N MET A 1 -3.58 34.97 -24.53
CA MET A 1 -4.55 34.93 -23.41
C MET A 1 -5.08 33.51 -23.18
N ALA A 2 -4.20 32.50 -23.06
CA ALA A 2 -4.59 31.08 -22.94
C ALA A 2 -4.04 30.38 -21.69
N GLU A 3 -3.13 31.02 -20.94
CA GLU A 3 -2.39 30.36 -19.85
C GLU A 3 -3.15 30.33 -18.51
N LYS A 4 -4.06 31.29 -18.28
CA LYS A 4 -4.81 31.38 -17.00
C LYS A 4 -5.77 30.20 -16.78
N SER A 5 -6.29 29.58 -17.84
CA SER A 5 -7.31 28.52 -17.74
C SER A 5 -6.78 27.23 -17.09
N PHE A 6 -5.54 26.84 -17.40
CA PHE A 6 -4.96 25.60 -16.87
C PHE A 6 -4.52 25.73 -15.41
N MET A 7 -3.92 26.87 -15.06
CA MET A 7 -3.55 27.22 -13.69
C MET A 7 -4.77 27.29 -12.75
N GLU A 8 -5.88 27.89 -13.21
CA GLU A 8 -7.13 27.96 -12.44
C GLU A 8 -7.76 26.58 -12.25
N LYS A 9 -7.77 25.73 -13.29
CA LYS A 9 -8.24 24.34 -13.16
C LYS A 9 -7.39 23.54 -12.18
N LEU A 10 -6.06 23.64 -12.25
CA LEU A 10 -5.17 22.91 -11.35
C LEU A 10 -5.32 23.40 -9.90
N LYS A 11 -5.46 24.72 -9.68
CA LYS A 11 -5.76 25.30 -8.36
C LYS A 11 -7.08 24.80 -7.79
N ASN A 12 -8.13 24.72 -8.62
CA ASN A 12 -9.43 24.23 -8.18
C ASN A 12 -9.37 22.72 -7.89
N PHE A 13 -8.69 21.93 -8.72
CA PHE A 13 -8.49 20.49 -8.48
C PHE A 13 -7.73 20.21 -7.18
N ILE A 14 -6.65 20.96 -6.91
CA ILE A 14 -5.89 20.82 -5.67
C ILE A 14 -6.73 21.26 -4.47
N THR A 15 -7.51 22.34 -4.59
CA THR A 15 -8.42 22.81 -3.53
C THR A 15 -9.48 21.78 -3.17
N GLU A 16 -10.15 21.21 -4.17
CA GLU A 16 -11.19 20.19 -3.97
C GLU A 16 -10.59 18.89 -3.42
N SER A 17 -9.46 18.44 -3.97
CA SER A 17 -8.74 17.24 -3.49
C SER A 17 -8.29 17.40 -2.03
N LYS A 18 -7.88 18.60 -1.63
CA LYS A 18 -7.49 18.91 -0.25
C LYS A 18 -8.66 18.76 0.72
N ARG A 19 -9.89 19.12 0.31
CA ARG A 19 -11.11 18.89 1.10
C ARG A 19 -11.38 17.40 1.30
N VAL A 20 -11.22 16.59 0.26
CA VAL A 20 -11.39 15.13 0.35
C VAL A 20 -10.34 14.50 1.27
N LEU A 21 -9.08 14.93 1.16
CA LEU A 21 -7.98 14.47 2.02
C LEU A 21 -8.16 14.88 3.50
N LEU A 22 -8.84 16.00 3.76
CA LEU A 22 -9.21 16.43 5.11
C LEU A 22 -10.41 15.65 5.67
N VAL A 23 -11.35 15.24 4.80
CA VAL A 23 -12.50 14.38 5.17
C VAL A 23 -12.06 12.94 5.41
N THR A 24 -11.03 12.45 4.70
CA THR A 24 -10.45 11.15 5.00
C THR A 24 -9.83 11.16 6.39
N LYS A 25 -10.37 10.33 7.27
CA LYS A 25 -9.87 10.11 8.63
C LYS A 25 -8.40 9.70 8.55
N LYS A 26 -7.48 10.58 8.98
CA LYS A 26 -6.07 10.18 9.15
C LYS A 26 -6.06 9.01 10.13
N PRO A 27 -5.56 7.82 9.73
CA PRO A 27 -5.60 6.64 10.59
C PRO A 27 -4.86 6.96 11.89
N SER A 28 -5.50 6.64 13.02
CA SER A 28 -4.85 6.82 14.32
C SER A 28 -3.60 5.96 14.38
N THR A 29 -2.53 6.44 15.03
CA THR A 29 -1.26 5.68 15.14
C THR A 29 -1.45 4.28 15.74
N LYS A 30 -2.50 4.10 16.54
CA LYS A 30 -2.93 2.80 17.08
C LYS A 30 -3.53 1.88 16.01
N GLU A 31 -4.42 2.40 15.16
CA GLU A 31 -5.02 1.64 14.05
C GLU A 31 -3.97 1.27 13.01
N PHE A 32 -3.06 2.21 12.68
CA PHE A 32 -1.95 1.94 11.78
C PHE A 32 -1.04 0.84 12.32
N SER A 33 -0.68 0.89 13.61
CA SER A 33 0.14 -0.16 14.24
C SER A 33 -0.58 -1.50 14.28
N MET A 34 -1.90 -1.52 14.51
CA MET A 34 -2.67 -2.76 14.52
C MET A 34 -2.75 -3.38 13.13
N ALA A 35 -3.08 -2.59 12.11
CA ALA A 35 -3.08 -3.02 10.72
C ALA A 35 -1.68 -3.50 10.27
N ALA A 36 -0.63 -2.74 10.59
CA ALA A 36 0.75 -3.11 10.26
C ALA A 36 1.17 -4.43 10.92
N LYS A 37 0.78 -4.67 12.18
CA LYS A 37 1.05 -5.94 12.87
C LYS A 37 0.32 -7.11 12.22
N ILE A 38 -0.96 -6.96 11.90
CA ILE A 38 -1.77 -8.01 11.26
C ILE A 38 -1.23 -8.33 9.86
N THR A 39 -0.99 -7.31 9.04
CA THR A 39 -0.42 -7.46 7.70
C THR A 39 0.98 -8.05 7.76
N GLY A 40 1.81 -7.60 8.70
CA GLY A 40 3.16 -8.14 8.91
C GLY A 40 3.13 -9.62 9.29
N LEU A 41 2.21 -10.03 10.17
CA LEU A 41 2.01 -11.44 10.54
C LEU A 41 1.59 -12.27 9.33
N GLY A 42 0.63 -11.78 8.53
CA GLY A 42 0.20 -12.46 7.31
C GLY A 42 1.32 -12.60 6.28
N MET A 43 2.15 -11.56 6.11
CA MET A 43 3.27 -11.55 5.17
C MET A 43 4.36 -12.55 5.56
N ILE A 44 4.65 -12.67 6.86
CA ILE A 44 5.55 -13.70 7.40
C ILE A 44 4.96 -15.09 7.18
N LEU A 45 3.66 -15.29 7.45
CA LEU A 45 3.00 -16.59 7.31
C LEU A 45 3.02 -17.08 5.85
N ILE A 46 2.60 -16.21 4.93
CA ILE A 46 2.59 -16.52 3.49
C ILE A 46 4.02 -16.70 2.97
N GLY A 47 4.96 -15.86 3.42
CA GLY A 47 6.37 -15.98 3.08
C GLY A 47 6.97 -17.30 3.53
N ALA A 48 6.67 -17.74 4.76
CA ALA A 48 7.12 -19.02 5.30
C ALA A 48 6.53 -20.21 4.53
N ILE A 49 5.23 -20.17 4.20
CA ILE A 49 4.59 -21.20 3.36
C ILE A 49 5.24 -21.26 1.98
N GLY A 50 5.48 -20.10 1.35
CA GLY A 50 6.20 -20.03 0.08
C GLY A 50 7.63 -20.58 0.18
N MET A 51 8.32 -20.33 1.29
CA MET A 51 9.65 -20.86 1.59
C MET A 51 9.63 -22.39 1.69
N ILE A 52 8.65 -22.96 2.40
CA ILE A 52 8.48 -24.42 2.53
C ILE A 52 8.21 -25.05 1.15
N ILE A 53 7.33 -24.46 0.35
CA ILE A 53 7.04 -24.93 -1.01
C ILE A 53 8.30 -24.85 -1.88
N ARG A 54 9.09 -23.78 -1.76
CA ARG A 54 10.35 -23.61 -2.49
C ARG A 54 11.34 -24.70 -2.12
N ILE A 55 11.54 -24.95 -0.81
CA ILE A 55 12.46 -25.96 -0.27
C ILE A 55 12.06 -27.35 -0.78
N ILE A 56 10.79 -27.74 -0.60
CA ILE A 56 10.27 -29.03 -1.08
C ILE A 56 10.40 -29.11 -2.60
N GLY A 57 10.09 -28.04 -3.32
CA GLY A 57 10.24 -27.94 -4.77
C GLY A 57 11.68 -28.17 -5.21
N THR A 58 12.66 -27.51 -4.59
CA THR A 58 14.10 -27.74 -4.89
C THR A 58 14.59 -29.13 -4.50
N LEU A 59 14.06 -29.70 -3.41
CA LEU A 59 14.46 -31.02 -2.93
C LEU A 59 13.89 -32.14 -3.81
N VAL A 60 12.63 -32.01 -4.23
CA VAL A 60 11.93 -32.94 -5.13
C VAL A 60 12.40 -32.77 -6.57
N SER A 61 12.63 -31.53 -7.01
CA SER A 61 13.15 -31.27 -8.36
C SER A 61 14.61 -31.71 -8.51
N GLY A 62 15.29 -32.04 -7.40
CA GLY A 62 16.62 -32.66 -7.39
C GLY A 62 17.71 -31.70 -7.87
N GLY A 63 18.82 -31.67 -7.14
CA GLY A 63 20.01 -30.96 -7.57
C GLY A 63 20.35 -31.27 -9.03
N SER A 64 20.50 -30.20 -9.81
CA SER A 64 21.52 -30.18 -10.85
C SER A 64 22.83 -29.79 -10.20
#